data_AF-A0A3S5Y6U8-F1
#
_entry.id   AF-A0A3S5Y6U8-F1
#
_cell.length_a   1.000
_cell.length_b   1.000
_cell.length_c   1.000
_cell.angle_alpha   90.00
_cell.angle_beta   90.00
_cell.angle_gamma   90.00
#
_symmetry.space_group_name_H-M   'P 1'
#
loop_
_entity.id
_entity.type
_entity.pdbx_description
1 polymer ?
#
loop_
_entity_poly.entity_id
_entity_poly.type
_entity_poly.pdbx_seq_one_letter_code
_entity_poly.pdbx_strand_id
1 'polypeptide(L)'
;MSDRGTDSATDGSGTSPARKRIVVGVGGGIAAYKVCALIRSFTESGHSVRVIPTESALQFVGRATFEALSGNPVQTGVFADVPEVAHVRLGQEADLVVIAPATADLMARAVAGRADDLLTATLLTARCPVVFAPAMHTEMWEHAATVWNVATLRERGNVVIEPASGRLTGKDTGAGRMPEPEEIFALASLLLERSEAMPRDLEGHRVVVSAGGTREPLDPVRFLGNRSSGKQGYAIARLAAQRGAQVTLVAGAVSDLSDPAAVDVVRVRTAEEMREAVMKHAVDADAVVMSAAVADFRPASVATSKIKKGAADEPDSIPLVRNEDILAGLVQARRDGAIGSSTVIVGFAAETGDETGGVLDHARTKLARKGCDLLVVNAVGDGKAFEVDHNDGWLLGSDGTETAIEPGSKSLMASRVLDALAGLLVPE
;
A
#
# COMPACT_ATOMS: atom_id res chain seq x y z
N MET A 1 -20.50 -58.06 0.63
CA MET A 1 -20.46 -56.86 1.49
C MET A 1 -19.02 -56.60 1.85
N SER A 2 -18.33 -55.83 1.01
CA SER A 2 -17.00 -55.30 1.28
C SER A 2 -16.92 -53.99 0.51
N ASP A 3 -17.35 -52.94 1.20
CA ASP A 3 -17.38 -51.57 0.71
C ASP A 3 -15.95 -51.02 0.79
N ARG A 4 -15.34 -50.71 -0.36
CA ARG A 4 -14.07 -49.97 -0.42
C ARG A 4 -14.40 -48.54 -0.79
N GLY A 5 -14.36 -47.68 0.21
CA GLY A 5 -14.54 -46.24 0.07
C GLY A 5 -13.49 -45.66 -0.88
N THR A 6 -14.00 -44.85 -1.80
CA THR A 6 -13.24 -43.96 -2.68
C THR A 6 -12.79 -42.75 -1.89
N ASP A 7 -11.49 -42.63 -1.60
CA ASP A 7 -10.87 -41.38 -1.19
C ASP A 7 -10.81 -40.44 -2.40
N SER A 8 -11.73 -39.49 -2.45
CA SER A 8 -11.67 -38.35 -3.35
C SER A 8 -10.66 -37.34 -2.82
N ALA A 9 -9.49 -37.28 -3.46
CA ALA A 9 -8.51 -36.24 -3.26
C ALA A 9 -9.15 -34.89 -3.63
N THR A 10 -9.22 -33.99 -2.65
CA THR A 10 -9.58 -32.59 -2.86
C THR A 10 -8.40 -31.89 -3.51
N ASP A 11 -8.57 -31.60 -4.79
CA ASP A 11 -7.59 -30.92 -5.64
C ASP A 11 -7.50 -29.44 -5.21
N GLY A 12 -6.58 -29.16 -4.29
CA GLY A 12 -6.23 -27.82 -3.86
C GLY A 12 -5.45 -27.10 -4.96
N SER A 13 -6.16 -26.64 -5.99
CA SER A 13 -5.63 -25.78 -7.06
C SER A 13 -5.42 -24.35 -6.56
N GLY A 14 -4.54 -24.17 -5.57
CA GLY A 14 -3.90 -22.89 -5.32
C GLY A 14 -2.84 -22.69 -6.39
N THR A 15 -3.13 -21.88 -7.41
CA THR A 15 -2.14 -21.45 -8.40
C THR A 15 -1.03 -20.66 -7.69
N SER A 16 0.07 -21.34 -7.37
CA SER A 16 1.28 -20.67 -6.89
C SER A 16 1.69 -19.62 -7.92
N PRO A 17 1.94 -18.35 -7.53
CA PRO A 17 2.25 -17.30 -8.47
C PRO A 17 3.44 -17.70 -9.36
N ALA A 18 3.35 -17.40 -10.66
CA ALA A 18 4.39 -17.76 -11.61
C ALA A 18 5.74 -17.20 -11.14
N ARG A 19 6.75 -18.06 -11.02
CA ARG A 19 8.11 -17.67 -10.63
C ARG A 19 8.64 -16.61 -11.60
N LYS A 20 9.04 -15.46 -11.06
CA LYS A 20 9.60 -14.31 -11.77
C LYS A 20 11.09 -14.16 -11.49
N ARG A 21 11.82 -13.49 -12.38
CA ARG A 21 13.26 -13.18 -12.27
C ARG A 21 13.41 -11.73 -11.82
N ILE A 22 13.86 -11.54 -10.59
CA ILE A 22 14.00 -10.22 -9.96
C ILE A 22 15.47 -9.88 -9.85
N VAL A 23 15.87 -8.73 -10.38
CA VAL A 23 17.20 -8.16 -10.12
C VAL A 23 17.08 -7.20 -8.94
N VAL A 24 17.87 -7.40 -7.90
CA VAL A 24 17.99 -6.48 -6.76
C VAL A 24 19.34 -5.77 -6.84
N GLY A 25 19.34 -4.53 -7.30
CA GLY A 25 20.50 -3.66 -7.33
C GLY A 25 20.73 -2.96 -6.00
N VAL A 26 21.96 -2.96 -5.48
CA VAL A 26 22.27 -2.41 -4.15
C VAL A 26 23.27 -1.26 -4.24
N GLY A 27 22.83 -0.04 -3.90
CA GLY A 27 23.71 1.13 -3.80
C GLY A 27 24.49 1.17 -2.48
N GLY A 28 25.62 1.90 -2.49
CA GLY A 28 26.50 2.06 -1.33
C GLY A 28 25.98 3.05 -0.29
N GLY A 29 24.94 2.66 0.46
CA GLY A 29 24.38 3.48 1.55
C GLY A 29 24.12 2.65 2.81
N ILE A 30 24.00 3.34 3.95
CA ILE A 30 23.78 2.69 5.26
C ILE A 30 22.56 1.76 5.27
N ALA A 31 21.53 2.05 4.47
CA ALA A 31 20.33 1.22 4.38
C ALA A 31 20.52 -0.11 3.63
N ALA A 32 21.72 -0.42 3.11
CA ALA A 32 22.01 -1.68 2.43
C ALA A 32 21.67 -2.93 3.27
N TYR A 33 21.78 -2.88 4.59
CA TYR A 33 21.39 -4.00 5.46
C TYR A 33 19.88 -4.29 5.43
N LYS A 34 19.03 -3.28 5.20
CA LYS A 34 17.57 -3.47 5.09
C LYS A 34 17.20 -4.29 3.86
N VAL A 35 18.02 -4.21 2.82
CA VAL A 35 17.82 -4.92 1.55
C VAL A 35 17.89 -6.42 1.73
N CYS A 36 18.58 -6.92 2.76
CA CYS A 36 18.59 -8.33 3.12
C CYS A 36 17.18 -8.87 3.40
N ALA A 37 16.33 -8.09 4.09
CA ALA A 37 14.94 -8.47 4.32
C ALA A 37 14.13 -8.45 3.02
N LEU A 38 14.35 -7.46 2.15
CA LEU A 38 13.70 -7.37 0.84
C LEU A 38 14.04 -8.56 -0.06
N ILE A 39 15.31 -8.97 -0.12
CA ILE A 39 15.75 -10.17 -0.87
C ILE A 39 15.01 -11.38 -0.34
N ARG A 40 14.95 -11.55 0.99
CA ARG A 40 14.26 -12.65 1.63
C ARG A 40 12.77 -12.69 1.27
N SER A 41 12.08 -11.54 1.31
CA SER A 41 10.66 -11.45 0.92
C SER A 41 10.42 -11.93 -0.52
N PHE A 42 11.26 -11.55 -1.48
CA PHE A 42 11.13 -12.04 -2.86
C PHE A 42 11.41 -13.54 -2.99
N THR A 43 12.45 -14.06 -2.32
CA THR A 43 12.79 -15.49 -2.38
C THR A 43 11.74 -16.37 -1.69
N GLU A 44 11.22 -15.94 -0.53
CA GLU A 44 10.17 -16.64 0.22
C GLU A 44 8.84 -16.63 -0.56
N SER A 45 8.64 -15.63 -1.41
CA SER A 45 7.50 -15.57 -2.34
C SER A 45 7.70 -16.40 -3.62
N GLY A 46 8.78 -17.20 -3.70
CA GLY A 46 9.04 -18.13 -4.79
C GLY A 46 9.72 -17.52 -6.02
N HIS A 47 10.13 -16.25 -5.99
CA HIS A 47 10.83 -15.60 -7.10
C HIS A 47 12.33 -15.95 -7.13
N SER A 48 12.92 -15.89 -8.32
CA SER A 48 14.37 -16.03 -8.50
C SER A 48 15.03 -14.66 -8.35
N VAL A 49 15.91 -14.49 -7.36
CA VAL A 49 16.53 -13.20 -7.07
C VAL A 49 18.00 -13.19 -7.48
N ARG A 50 18.41 -12.22 -8.30
CA ARG A 50 19.81 -11.93 -8.62
C ARG A 50 20.21 -10.61 -7.99
N VAL A 51 21.15 -10.64 -7.05
CA VAL A 51 21.64 -9.42 -6.39
C VAL A 51 22.83 -8.87 -7.16
N ILE A 52 22.79 -7.59 -7.51
CA ILE A 52 23.87 -6.87 -8.20
C ILE A 52 24.25 -5.63 -7.36
N PRO A 53 25.16 -5.77 -6.39
CA PRO A 53 25.62 -4.64 -5.61
C PRO A 53 26.58 -3.76 -6.42
N THR A 54 26.64 -2.48 -6.07
CA THR A 54 27.79 -1.63 -6.39
C THR A 54 29.00 -2.05 -5.55
N GLU A 55 30.22 -1.73 -5.97
CA GLU A 55 31.42 -2.04 -5.16
C GLU A 55 31.35 -1.37 -3.78
N SER A 56 30.82 -0.14 -3.71
CA SER A 56 30.58 0.57 -2.45
C SER A 56 29.57 -0.11 -1.53
N ALA A 57 28.57 -0.82 -2.08
CA ALA A 57 27.59 -1.55 -1.25
C ALA A 57 28.23 -2.73 -0.50
N LEU A 58 29.28 -3.33 -1.07
CA LEU A 58 30.02 -4.42 -0.43
C LEU A 58 30.82 -3.98 0.81
N GLN A 59 31.00 -2.67 1.02
CA GLN A 59 31.57 -2.11 2.24
C GLN A 59 30.56 -2.07 3.41
N PHE A 60 29.26 -2.18 3.11
CA PHE A 60 28.20 -2.22 4.13
C PHE A 60 27.71 -3.64 4.41
N VAL A 61 27.48 -4.44 3.36
CA VAL A 61 27.01 -5.82 3.47
C VAL A 61 27.87 -6.70 2.59
N GLY A 62 28.47 -7.74 3.18
CA GLY A 62 29.37 -8.63 2.47
C GLY A 62 28.67 -9.48 1.41
N ARG A 63 29.40 -9.80 0.34
CA ARG A 63 28.93 -10.63 -0.79
C ARG A 63 28.28 -11.94 -0.34
N ALA A 64 28.88 -12.62 0.64
CA ALA A 64 28.40 -13.91 1.14
C ALA A 64 26.96 -13.84 1.69
N THR A 65 26.56 -12.72 2.29
CA THR A 65 25.18 -12.54 2.77
C THR A 65 24.21 -12.50 1.60
N PHE A 66 24.52 -11.76 0.54
CA PHE A 66 23.67 -11.68 -0.64
C PHE A 66 23.59 -13.01 -1.39
N GLU A 67 24.69 -13.76 -1.49
CA GLU A 67 24.70 -15.09 -2.09
C GLU A 67 23.85 -16.08 -1.28
N ALA A 68 23.99 -16.09 0.05
CA ALA A 68 23.23 -16.96 0.92
C ALA A 68 21.72 -16.67 0.89
N LEU A 69 21.34 -15.38 0.89
CA LEU A 69 19.93 -14.98 0.88
C LEU A 69 19.27 -15.18 -0.48
N SER A 70 19.99 -14.93 -1.58
CA SER A 70 19.42 -15.02 -2.93
C SER A 70 19.54 -16.41 -3.56
N GLY A 71 20.45 -17.25 -3.05
CA GLY A 71 20.79 -18.55 -3.64
C GLY A 71 21.52 -18.46 -4.99
N ASN A 72 21.99 -17.27 -5.38
CA ASN A 72 22.60 -17.01 -6.68
C ASN A 72 23.96 -16.31 -6.54
N PRO A 73 24.90 -16.50 -7.49
CA PRO A 73 26.17 -15.76 -7.50
C PRO A 73 25.96 -14.25 -7.53
N VAL A 74 26.84 -13.52 -6.83
CA VAL A 74 26.78 -12.06 -6.73
C VAL A 74 28.05 -11.46 -7.31
N GLN A 75 27.90 -10.50 -8.23
CA GLN A 75 28.99 -9.87 -8.96
C GLN A 75 28.77 -8.36 -9.08
N THR A 76 29.85 -7.58 -9.14
CA THR A 76 29.82 -6.11 -9.26
C THR A 76 30.27 -5.61 -10.63
N GLY A 77 31.18 -6.33 -11.30
CA GLY A 77 31.79 -5.92 -12.56
C GLY A 77 31.31 -6.71 -13.78
N VAL A 78 31.26 -6.06 -14.94
CA VAL A 78 30.82 -6.66 -16.22
C VAL A 78 31.75 -7.76 -16.75
N PHE A 79 32.99 -7.82 -16.28
CA PHE A 79 34.02 -8.77 -16.73
C PHE A 79 34.13 -10.04 -15.88
N ALA A 80 33.30 -10.20 -14.85
CA ALA A 80 33.37 -11.34 -13.94
C ALA A 80 32.90 -12.66 -14.58
N ASP A 81 32.03 -12.59 -15.60
CA ASP A 81 31.47 -13.75 -16.29
C ASP A 81 31.15 -13.41 -17.76
N VAL A 82 32.21 -13.13 -18.52
CA VAL A 82 32.12 -12.71 -19.93
C VAL A 82 31.44 -13.75 -20.83
N PRO A 83 31.69 -15.07 -20.71
CA PRO A 83 31.06 -16.06 -21.58
C PRO A 83 29.54 -16.10 -21.47
N GLU A 84 28.99 -15.84 -20.28
CA GLU A 84 27.54 -15.79 -20.02
C GLU A 84 26.88 -14.46 -20.42
N VAL A 85 27.68 -13.48 -20.88
CA VAL A 85 27.25 -12.14 -21.30
C VAL A 85 26.32 -11.50 -20.26
N ALA A 86 26.67 -11.63 -18.98
CA ALA A 86 25.79 -11.32 -17.86
C ALA A 86 25.26 -9.87 -17.88
N HIS A 87 26.06 -8.90 -18.32
CA HIS A 87 25.70 -7.48 -18.40
C HIS A 87 24.53 -7.18 -19.37
N VAL A 88 24.25 -8.07 -20.33
CA VAL A 88 23.07 -7.98 -21.20
C VAL A 88 21.98 -8.93 -20.72
N ARG A 89 22.34 -10.19 -20.48
CA ARG A 89 21.40 -11.25 -20.16
C ARG A 89 20.55 -10.94 -18.92
N LEU A 90 21.19 -10.43 -17.85
CA LEU A 90 20.48 -10.13 -16.60
C LEU A 90 19.40 -9.06 -16.77
N GLY A 91 19.63 -8.06 -17.63
CA GLY A 91 18.62 -7.03 -17.91
C GLY A 91 17.52 -7.54 -18.84
N GLN A 92 17.87 -8.31 -19.87
CA GLN A 92 16.90 -8.87 -20.83
C GLN A 92 15.95 -9.89 -20.20
N GLU A 93 16.45 -10.67 -19.25
CA GLU A 93 15.68 -11.74 -18.60
C GLU A 93 14.89 -11.26 -17.37
N ALA A 94 15.25 -10.12 -16.79
CA ALA A 94 14.56 -9.61 -15.60
C ALA A 94 13.09 -9.32 -15.91
N ASP A 95 12.21 -9.79 -15.04
CA ASP A 95 10.79 -9.40 -15.02
C ASP A 95 10.58 -8.11 -14.19
N LEU A 96 11.54 -7.78 -13.32
CA LEU A 96 11.57 -6.56 -12.51
C LEU A 96 13.01 -6.26 -12.07
N VAL A 97 13.37 -4.96 -12.05
CA VAL A 97 14.59 -4.48 -11.38
C VAL A 97 14.20 -3.60 -10.20
N VAL A 98 14.74 -3.88 -9.01
CA VAL A 98 14.58 -3.05 -7.81
C VAL A 98 15.95 -2.56 -7.35
N ILE A 99 16.12 -1.25 -7.25
CA ILE A 99 17.33 -0.58 -6.77
C ILE A 99 17.10 -0.08 -5.34
N ALA A 100 17.72 -0.75 -4.38
CA ALA A 100 17.52 -0.53 -2.95
C ALA A 100 18.84 -0.74 -2.18
N PRO A 101 19.30 0.24 -1.38
CA PRO A 101 18.96 1.65 -1.52
C PRO A 101 19.45 2.20 -2.86
N ALA A 102 18.65 3.05 -3.48
CA ALA A 102 19.09 3.91 -4.57
C ALA A 102 19.77 5.16 -3.99
N THR A 103 21.10 5.17 -3.95
CA THR A 103 21.85 6.35 -3.48
C THR A 103 21.79 7.49 -4.50
N ALA A 104 22.07 8.72 -4.07
CA ALA A 104 22.14 9.87 -4.98
C ALA A 104 23.16 9.64 -6.12
N ASP A 105 24.32 9.04 -5.80
CA ASP A 105 25.33 8.65 -6.80
C ASP A 105 24.75 7.68 -7.85
N LEU A 106 24.11 6.60 -7.40
CA LEU A 106 23.59 5.58 -8.30
C LEU A 106 22.47 6.13 -9.20
N MET A 107 21.59 6.97 -8.66
CA MET A 107 20.57 7.66 -9.46
C MET A 107 21.21 8.62 -10.47
N ALA A 108 22.23 9.39 -10.09
CA ALA A 108 22.94 10.27 -11.02
C ALA A 108 23.62 9.48 -12.16
N ARG A 109 24.25 8.34 -11.84
CA ARG A 109 24.85 7.45 -12.85
C ARG A 109 23.81 6.84 -13.80
N ALA A 110 22.66 6.42 -13.27
CA ALA A 110 21.55 5.93 -14.08
C ALA A 110 21.01 7.02 -15.02
N VAL A 111 20.84 8.25 -14.54
CA VAL A 111 20.40 9.40 -15.37
C VAL A 111 21.41 9.74 -16.45
N ALA A 112 22.70 9.74 -16.11
CA ALA A 112 23.78 9.99 -17.07
C ALA A 112 23.97 8.84 -18.08
N GLY A 113 23.29 7.70 -17.92
CA GLY A 113 23.44 6.55 -18.80
C GLY A 113 24.81 5.88 -18.70
N ARG A 114 25.40 5.88 -17.50
CA ARG A 114 26.66 5.17 -17.25
C ARG A 114 26.43 3.66 -17.31
N ALA A 115 27.46 2.93 -17.69
CA ALA A 115 27.48 1.47 -17.77
C ALA A 115 28.85 0.93 -17.34
N ASP A 116 29.40 1.54 -16.30
CA ASP A 116 30.77 1.31 -15.81
C ASP A 116 30.87 0.25 -14.71
N ASP A 117 29.73 -0.24 -14.21
CA ASP A 117 29.62 -1.43 -13.39
C ASP A 117 28.49 -2.34 -13.90
N LEU A 118 28.37 -3.56 -13.35
CA LEU A 118 27.37 -4.53 -13.77
C LEU A 118 25.95 -4.01 -13.54
N LEU A 119 25.72 -3.24 -12.47
CA LEU A 119 24.39 -2.75 -12.12
C LEU A 119 23.89 -1.71 -13.14
N THR A 120 24.69 -0.68 -13.39
CA THR A 120 24.35 0.39 -14.33
C THR A 120 24.30 -0.10 -15.77
N ALA A 121 25.16 -1.06 -16.16
CA ALA A 121 25.05 -1.74 -17.44
C ALA A 121 23.71 -2.53 -17.56
N THR A 122 23.32 -3.24 -16.49
CA THR A 122 22.04 -3.98 -16.44
C THR A 122 20.83 -3.03 -16.56
N LEU A 123 20.90 -1.84 -15.97
CA LEU A 123 19.83 -0.83 -16.08
C LEU A 123 19.59 -0.37 -17.52
N LEU A 124 20.64 -0.24 -18.35
CA LEU A 124 20.48 0.14 -19.76
C LEU A 124 19.90 -1.00 -20.63
N THR A 125 20.09 -2.26 -20.20
CA THR A 125 19.64 -3.43 -20.94
C THR A 125 18.25 -3.91 -20.52
N ALA A 126 17.80 -3.54 -19.32
CA ALA A 126 16.46 -3.82 -18.82
C ALA A 126 15.37 -3.24 -19.73
N ARG A 127 14.28 -4.00 -19.89
CA ARG A 127 13.03 -3.60 -20.56
C ARG A 127 11.79 -3.80 -19.69
N CYS A 128 11.96 -4.42 -18.53
CA CYS A 128 10.95 -4.58 -17.51
C CYS A 128 10.82 -3.33 -16.64
N PRO A 129 9.80 -3.25 -15.75
CA PRO A 129 9.70 -2.15 -14.80
C PRO A 129 10.96 -2.05 -13.92
N VAL A 130 11.38 -0.82 -13.66
CA VAL A 130 12.53 -0.50 -12.81
C VAL A 130 12.06 0.39 -11.66
N VAL A 131 12.36 -0.03 -10.43
CA VAL A 131 11.97 0.65 -9.20
C VAL A 131 13.22 1.13 -8.47
N PHE A 132 13.28 2.42 -8.17
CA PHE A 132 14.29 3.01 -7.30
C PHE A 132 13.65 3.27 -5.94
N ALA A 133 14.26 2.76 -4.88
CA ALA A 133 13.92 3.06 -3.49
C ALA A 133 15.03 3.93 -2.87
N PRO A 134 14.90 5.27 -2.92
CA PRO A 134 15.95 6.19 -2.51
C PRO A 134 16.29 6.07 -1.02
N ALA A 135 17.56 6.27 -0.69
CA ALA A 135 18.00 6.43 0.69
C ALA A 135 19.21 7.35 0.80
N MET A 136 19.06 8.46 1.50
CA MET A 136 20.11 9.48 1.70
C MET A 136 19.73 10.46 2.82
N HIS A 137 20.63 11.37 3.19
CA HIS A 137 20.29 12.47 4.08
C HIS A 137 19.33 13.46 3.40
N THR A 138 18.53 14.17 4.19
CA THR A 138 17.50 15.09 3.69
C THR A 138 18.08 16.16 2.77
N GLU A 139 19.24 16.70 3.12
CA GLU A 139 19.94 17.71 2.31
C GLU A 139 20.35 17.16 0.94
N MET A 140 20.69 15.87 0.85
CA MET A 140 20.98 15.23 -0.43
C MET A 140 19.70 14.98 -1.24
N TRP A 141 18.60 14.62 -0.58
CA TRP A 141 17.31 14.37 -1.22
C TRP A 141 16.74 15.65 -1.82
N GLU A 142 16.80 16.75 -1.07
CA GLU A 142 16.28 18.07 -1.46
C GLU A 142 17.24 18.84 -2.39
N HIS A 143 18.48 18.35 -2.56
CA HIS A 143 19.44 18.97 -3.46
C HIS A 143 18.91 19.01 -4.90
N ALA A 144 19.00 20.16 -5.56
CA ALA A 144 18.43 20.38 -6.90
C ALA A 144 18.86 19.33 -7.94
N ALA A 145 20.12 18.87 -7.89
CA ALA A 145 20.59 17.81 -8.78
C ALA A 145 19.90 16.47 -8.54
N THR A 146 19.62 16.11 -7.28
CA THR A 146 18.89 14.87 -6.94
C THR A 146 17.43 14.99 -7.38
N VAL A 147 16.78 16.11 -7.08
CA VAL A 147 15.40 16.37 -7.51
C VAL A 147 15.28 16.28 -9.04
N TRP A 148 16.21 16.88 -9.78
CA TRP A 148 16.25 16.78 -11.24
C TRP A 148 16.48 15.34 -11.74
N ASN A 149 17.38 14.60 -11.08
CA ASN A 149 17.61 13.20 -11.42
C ASN A 149 16.37 12.33 -11.18
N VAL A 150 15.67 12.53 -10.07
CA VAL A 150 14.42 11.84 -9.74
C VAL A 150 13.36 12.13 -10.81
N ALA A 151 13.17 13.40 -11.16
CA ALA A 151 12.25 13.80 -12.22
C ALA A 151 12.61 13.14 -13.57
N THR A 152 13.90 13.16 -13.93
CA THR A 152 14.39 12.55 -15.19
C THR A 152 14.19 11.04 -15.21
N LEU A 153 14.41 10.33 -14.10
CA LEU A 153 14.15 8.90 -14.01
C LEU A 153 12.65 8.59 -14.19
N ARG A 154 11.78 9.37 -13.55
CA ARG A 154 10.32 9.26 -13.68
C ARG A 154 9.85 9.53 -15.10
N GLU A 155 10.34 10.59 -15.74
CA GLU A 155 10.05 10.93 -17.14
C GLU A 155 10.44 9.79 -18.10
N ARG A 156 11.53 9.08 -17.80
CA ARG A 156 11.99 7.91 -18.56
C ARG A 156 11.21 6.62 -18.24
N GLY A 157 10.12 6.71 -17.49
CA GLY A 157 9.24 5.57 -17.16
C GLY A 157 9.70 4.70 -15.98
N ASN A 158 10.71 5.13 -15.23
CA ASN A 158 11.12 4.42 -14.02
C ASN A 158 10.24 4.84 -12.85
N VAL A 159 9.96 3.92 -11.93
CA VAL A 159 9.33 4.25 -10.66
C VAL A 159 10.41 4.69 -9.68
N VAL A 160 10.29 5.89 -9.14
CA VAL A 160 11.12 6.36 -8.02
C VAL A 160 10.23 6.59 -6.83
N ILE A 161 10.32 5.72 -5.83
CA ILE A 161 9.50 5.73 -4.62
C ILE A 161 9.86 6.97 -3.78
N GLU A 162 8.86 7.66 -3.26
CA GLU A 162 9.07 8.72 -2.27
C GLU A 162 9.64 8.12 -0.97
N PRO A 163 10.74 8.67 -0.42
CA PRO A 163 11.35 8.13 0.78
C PRO A 163 10.48 8.34 2.01
N ALA A 164 10.69 7.52 3.04
CA ALA A 164 10.10 7.76 4.34
C ALA A 164 10.71 9.01 5.00
N SER A 165 9.94 9.63 5.90
CA SER A 165 10.41 10.70 6.77
C SER A 165 10.61 10.18 8.19
N GLY A 166 11.64 10.67 8.88
CA GLY A 166 11.89 10.32 10.27
C GLY A 166 13.35 10.51 10.67
N ARG A 167 13.74 9.94 11.81
CA ARG A 167 15.13 10.00 12.28
C ARG A 167 16.06 9.25 11.33
N LEU A 168 17.15 9.91 10.93
CA LEU A 168 18.24 9.35 10.12
C LEU A 168 19.36 8.78 11.03
N THR A 169 20.60 8.71 10.53
CA THR A 169 21.76 8.15 11.29
C THR A 169 22.22 9.00 12.48
N GLY A 170 21.55 10.14 12.76
CA GLY A 170 21.91 11.10 13.80
C GLY A 170 20.71 11.77 14.47
N LYS A 171 20.85 13.08 14.80
CA LYS A 171 19.75 13.90 15.34
C LYS A 171 18.79 14.41 14.26
N ASP A 172 19.20 14.33 13.01
CA ASP A 172 18.46 14.88 11.87
C ASP A 172 17.21 14.06 11.59
N THR A 173 16.13 14.78 11.30
CA THR A 173 14.82 14.24 10.97
C THR A 173 14.32 14.92 9.71
N GLY A 174 13.88 14.13 8.74
CA GLY A 174 13.37 14.63 7.46
C GLY A 174 13.16 13.50 6.47
N ALA A 175 12.79 13.86 5.24
CA ALA A 175 12.67 12.91 4.14
C ALA A 175 14.05 12.36 3.74
N GLY A 176 14.08 11.15 3.19
CA GLY A 176 15.32 10.52 2.69
C GLY A 176 15.64 9.16 3.33
N ARG A 177 14.88 8.74 4.35
CA ARG A 177 14.98 7.39 4.90
C ARG A 177 14.43 6.39 3.88
N MET A 178 15.14 5.29 3.65
CA MET A 178 14.63 4.18 2.84
C MET A 178 13.27 3.71 3.40
N PRO A 179 12.22 3.61 2.55
CA PRO A 179 10.96 2.96 2.93
C PRO A 179 11.22 1.56 3.51
N GLU A 180 10.31 1.07 4.33
CA GLU A 180 10.52 -0.25 4.93
C GLU A 180 10.51 -1.36 3.86
N PRO A 181 11.31 -2.44 4.02
CA PRO A 181 11.42 -3.51 3.03
C PRO A 181 10.07 -4.08 2.59
N GLU A 182 9.12 -4.21 3.52
CA GLU A 182 7.77 -4.72 3.28
C GLU A 182 6.97 -3.79 2.35
N GLU A 183 7.18 -2.48 2.46
CA GLU A 183 6.56 -1.49 1.59
C GLU A 183 7.16 -1.53 0.18
N ILE A 184 8.48 -1.60 0.07
CA ILE A 184 9.17 -1.75 -1.23
C ILE A 184 8.72 -3.04 -1.92
N PHE A 185 8.66 -4.14 -1.17
CA PHE A 185 8.17 -5.43 -1.66
C PHE A 185 6.73 -5.32 -2.15
N ALA A 186 5.82 -4.70 -1.39
CA ALA A 186 4.42 -4.55 -1.80
C ALA A 186 4.25 -3.73 -3.09
N LEU A 187 5.03 -2.66 -3.26
CA LEU A 187 5.01 -1.81 -4.47
C LEU A 187 5.65 -2.52 -5.67
N ALA A 188 6.76 -3.23 -5.45
CA ALA A 188 7.44 -4.02 -6.46
C ALA A 188 6.58 -5.18 -6.97
N SER A 189 5.93 -5.91 -6.05
CA SER A 189 5.01 -7.00 -6.39
C SER A 189 3.80 -6.51 -7.17
N LEU A 190 3.28 -5.32 -6.84
CA LEU A 190 2.24 -4.66 -7.64
C LEU A 190 2.69 -4.45 -9.10
N LEU A 191 3.94 -4.07 -9.36
CA LEU A 191 4.44 -3.88 -10.73
C LEU A 191 4.65 -5.19 -11.48
N LEU A 192 4.88 -6.31 -10.77
CA LEU A 192 4.88 -7.65 -11.37
C LEU A 192 3.47 -8.08 -11.79
N GLU A 193 2.44 -7.68 -11.03
CA GLU A 193 1.03 -7.91 -11.36
C GLU A 193 0.53 -6.96 -12.47
N ARG A 194 0.95 -5.69 -12.41
CA ARG A 194 0.55 -4.62 -13.32
C ARG A 194 1.65 -3.55 -13.43
N SER A 195 2.39 -3.57 -14.52
CA SER A 195 3.54 -2.68 -14.77
C SER A 195 3.22 -1.19 -14.77
N GLU A 196 1.99 -0.81 -15.10
CA GLU A 196 1.53 0.59 -15.19
C GLU A 196 0.74 1.03 -13.94
N ALA A 197 0.86 0.33 -12.81
CA ALA A 197 0.02 0.57 -11.64
C ALA A 197 0.39 1.83 -10.81
N MET A 198 1.50 2.50 -11.13
CA MET A 198 2.02 3.64 -10.36
C MET A 198 2.33 4.88 -11.24
N PRO A 199 1.38 5.40 -12.02
CA PRO A 199 1.55 6.67 -12.72
C PRO A 199 1.66 7.84 -11.72
N ARG A 200 2.35 8.92 -12.09
CA ARG A 200 2.46 10.15 -11.29
C ARG A 200 1.28 11.11 -11.54
N ASP A 201 0.07 10.59 -11.56
CA ASP A 201 -1.15 11.31 -11.99
C ASP A 201 -1.97 11.87 -10.83
N LEU A 202 -1.50 11.74 -9.59
CA LEU A 202 -2.08 12.39 -8.41
C LEU A 202 -1.20 13.53 -7.88
N GLU A 203 -0.20 13.96 -8.65
CA GLU A 203 0.67 15.08 -8.30
C GLU A 203 -0.13 16.38 -8.19
N GLY A 204 0.10 17.14 -7.12
CA GLY A 204 -0.67 18.36 -6.80
C GLY A 204 -1.92 18.11 -5.96
N HIS A 205 -2.46 16.88 -5.93
CA HIS A 205 -3.70 16.58 -5.22
C HIS A 205 -3.51 16.20 -3.76
N ARG A 206 -4.48 16.58 -2.92
CA ARG A 206 -4.58 16.24 -1.50
C ARG A 206 -5.62 15.14 -1.27
N VAL A 207 -5.19 14.02 -0.72
CA VAL A 207 -6.03 12.84 -0.51
C VAL A 207 -6.08 12.48 0.97
N VAL A 208 -7.28 12.45 1.54
CA VAL A 208 -7.53 11.94 2.90
C VAL A 208 -7.99 10.49 2.80
N VAL A 209 -7.36 9.59 3.56
CA VAL A 209 -7.75 8.17 3.61
C VAL A 209 -8.06 7.79 5.05
N SER A 210 -9.20 7.16 5.31
CA SER A 210 -9.44 6.51 6.60
C SER A 210 -9.16 5.01 6.51
N ALA A 211 -8.51 4.45 7.54
CA ALA A 211 -8.17 3.02 7.59
C ALA A 211 -8.26 2.42 9.00
N GLY A 212 -8.37 1.09 9.06
CA GLY A 212 -8.46 0.36 10.33
C GLY A 212 -9.88 0.30 10.89
N GLY A 213 -10.04 -0.27 12.08
CA GLY A 213 -11.31 -0.32 12.81
C GLY A 213 -11.34 0.68 13.97
N THR A 214 -12.52 1.11 14.40
CA THR A 214 -12.65 1.91 15.62
C THR A 214 -12.83 1.03 16.85
N ARG A 215 -12.50 1.57 18.02
CA ARG A 215 -12.58 0.92 19.33
C ARG A 215 -13.39 1.80 20.28
N GLU A 216 -14.66 1.46 20.45
CA GLU A 216 -15.61 2.18 21.30
C GLU A 216 -15.48 1.69 22.76
N PRO A 217 -14.97 2.52 23.68
CA PRO A 217 -14.63 2.08 25.03
C PRO A 217 -15.88 1.75 25.85
N LEU A 218 -15.87 0.59 26.50
CA LEU A 218 -16.84 0.19 27.52
C LEU A 218 -16.40 0.67 28.90
N ASP A 219 -15.12 0.43 29.18
CA ASP A 219 -14.39 0.82 30.38
C ASP A 219 -12.91 1.06 29.97
N PRO A 220 -11.99 1.43 30.89
CA PRO A 220 -10.59 1.68 30.53
C PRO A 220 -9.81 0.46 29.96
N VAL A 221 -10.39 -0.75 30.03
CA VAL A 221 -9.75 -2.01 29.65
C VAL A 221 -10.41 -2.66 28.44
N ARG A 222 -11.72 -2.49 28.27
CA ARG A 222 -12.55 -3.19 27.27
C ARG A 222 -13.16 -2.20 26.29
N PHE A 223 -13.36 -2.66 25.06
CA PHE A 223 -13.99 -1.89 24.00
C PHE A 223 -14.82 -2.79 23.07
N LEU A 224 -15.78 -2.19 22.37
CA LEU A 224 -16.43 -2.74 21.19
C LEU A 224 -15.63 -2.33 19.95
N GLY A 225 -15.42 -3.23 18.99
CA GLY A 225 -14.70 -2.90 17.77
C GLY A 225 -14.85 -3.96 16.69
N ASN A 226 -14.29 -3.65 15.51
CA ASN A 226 -14.43 -4.46 14.30
C ASN A 226 -13.13 -5.20 13.97
N ARG A 227 -13.23 -6.31 13.24
CA ARG A 227 -12.08 -7.12 12.78
C ARG A 227 -11.42 -6.56 11.52
N SER A 228 -11.08 -5.28 11.53
CA SER A 228 -10.35 -4.66 10.41
C SER A 228 -8.85 -4.77 10.62
N SER A 229 -8.14 -5.30 9.62
CA SER A 229 -6.68 -5.28 9.58
C SER A 229 -6.13 -3.90 9.21
N GLY A 230 -6.93 -3.04 8.56
CA GLY A 230 -6.47 -1.76 8.00
C GLY A 230 -5.64 -1.88 6.71
N LYS A 231 -5.29 -3.11 6.28
CA LYS A 231 -4.42 -3.33 5.11
C LYS A 231 -4.90 -2.62 3.83
N GLN A 232 -6.21 -2.59 3.58
CA GLN A 232 -6.75 -1.98 2.36
C GLN A 232 -6.54 -0.45 2.34
N GLY A 233 -6.91 0.25 3.40
CA GLY A 233 -6.71 1.69 3.50
C GLY A 233 -5.23 2.09 3.52
N TYR A 234 -4.38 1.29 4.17
CA TYR A 234 -2.93 1.48 4.11
C TYR A 234 -2.37 1.29 2.70
N ALA A 235 -2.86 0.31 1.94
CA ALA A 235 -2.45 0.11 0.55
C ALA A 235 -2.86 1.29 -0.34
N ILE A 236 -4.07 1.83 -0.15
CA ILE A 236 -4.55 3.01 -0.88
C ILE A 236 -3.72 4.24 -0.51
N ALA A 237 -3.52 4.52 0.77
CA ALA A 237 -2.75 5.68 1.23
C ALA A 237 -1.30 5.64 0.72
N ARG A 238 -0.65 4.47 0.85
CA ARG A 238 0.69 4.24 0.30
C ARG A 238 0.71 4.54 -1.19
N LEU A 239 -0.15 3.89 -1.97
CA LEU A 239 -0.10 3.99 -3.42
C LEU A 239 -0.46 5.41 -3.90
N ALA A 240 -1.39 6.10 -3.23
CA ALA A 240 -1.71 7.49 -3.53
C ALA A 240 -0.48 8.39 -3.36
N ALA A 241 0.28 8.24 -2.27
CA ALA A 241 1.52 8.99 -2.05
C ALA A 241 2.57 8.67 -3.14
N GLN A 242 2.71 7.40 -3.52
CA GLN A 242 3.64 7.00 -4.58
C GLN A 242 3.22 7.46 -5.99
N ARG A 243 1.92 7.72 -6.20
CA ARG A 243 1.38 8.37 -7.41
C ARG A 243 1.44 9.90 -7.36
N GLY A 244 2.03 10.48 -6.31
CA GLY A 244 2.33 11.92 -6.20
C GLY A 244 1.38 12.73 -5.30
N ALA A 245 0.37 12.12 -4.69
CA ALA A 245 -0.57 12.82 -3.83
C ALA A 245 0.09 13.25 -2.50
N GLN A 246 -0.40 14.37 -1.94
CA GLN A 246 -0.22 14.72 -0.54
C GLN A 246 -1.26 13.95 0.28
N VAL A 247 -0.84 12.96 1.06
CA VAL A 247 -1.76 12.03 1.73
C VAL A 247 -1.81 12.25 3.24
N THR A 248 -3.02 12.39 3.77
CA THR A 248 -3.30 12.25 5.21
C THR A 248 -4.04 10.92 5.44
N LEU A 249 -3.46 10.05 6.26
CA LEU A 249 -4.06 8.78 6.67
C LEU A 249 -4.62 8.89 8.10
N VAL A 250 -5.94 8.90 8.23
CA VAL A 250 -6.64 8.80 9.52
C VAL A 250 -6.77 7.33 9.89
N ALA A 251 -5.86 6.85 10.74
CA ALA A 251 -5.75 5.44 11.09
C ALA A 251 -6.34 5.13 12.47
N GLY A 252 -7.34 4.24 12.48
CA GLY A 252 -7.86 3.60 13.68
C GLY A 252 -6.95 2.45 14.18
N ALA A 253 -7.57 1.43 14.78
CA ALA A 253 -6.92 0.18 15.12
C ALA A 253 -6.59 -0.64 13.86
N VAL A 254 -5.34 -1.04 13.73
CA VAL A 254 -4.82 -1.82 12.59
C VAL A 254 -4.07 -3.05 13.08
N SER A 255 -3.88 -4.05 12.21
CA SER A 255 -2.84 -5.06 12.42
C SER A 255 -1.48 -4.36 12.39
N ASP A 256 -0.43 -4.95 12.97
CA ASP A 256 0.93 -4.39 13.09
C ASP A 256 1.52 -3.91 11.74
N LEU A 257 1.11 -2.71 11.32
CA LEU A 257 1.38 -2.10 10.03
C LEU A 257 2.25 -0.86 10.28
N SER A 258 3.40 -0.83 9.62
CA SER A 258 4.26 0.34 9.60
C SER A 258 3.58 1.49 8.86
N ASP A 259 3.86 2.71 9.30
CA ASP A 259 3.38 3.92 8.63
C ASP A 259 3.96 3.99 7.21
N PRO A 260 3.12 4.20 6.18
CA PRO A 260 3.61 4.28 4.80
C PRO A 260 4.55 5.46 4.59
N ALA A 261 5.55 5.29 3.72
CA ALA A 261 6.43 6.37 3.32
C ALA A 261 5.64 7.52 2.65
N ALA A 262 6.04 8.75 2.95
CA ALA A 262 5.44 9.99 2.44
C ALA A 262 3.94 10.19 2.75
N VAL A 263 3.46 9.63 3.86
CA VAL A 263 2.07 9.81 4.34
C VAL A 263 2.08 10.46 5.73
N ASP A 264 1.23 11.47 5.94
CA ASP A 264 0.96 12.04 7.27
C ASP A 264 -0.09 11.19 8.00
N VAL A 265 0.27 10.58 9.13
CA VAL A 265 -0.58 9.60 9.83
C VAL A 265 -1.18 10.21 11.09
N VAL A 266 -2.51 10.33 11.10
CA VAL A 266 -3.30 10.77 12.27
C VAL A 266 -3.91 9.55 12.95
N ARG A 267 -3.45 9.25 14.17
CA ARG A 267 -3.94 8.11 14.94
C ARG A 267 -5.19 8.48 15.73
N VAL A 268 -6.25 7.69 15.56
CA VAL A 268 -7.54 7.83 16.25
C VAL A 268 -7.94 6.50 16.87
N ARG A 269 -8.85 6.53 17.85
CA ARG A 269 -9.32 5.34 18.56
C ARG A 269 -10.80 5.11 18.32
N THR A 270 -11.63 6.14 18.45
CA THR A 270 -13.10 6.02 18.36
C THR A 270 -13.64 6.49 17.00
N ALA A 271 -14.88 6.13 16.69
CA ALA A 271 -15.60 6.67 15.53
C ALA A 271 -15.73 8.20 15.59
N GLU A 272 -15.91 8.76 16.77
CA GLU A 272 -16.01 10.21 16.96
C GLU A 272 -14.69 10.91 16.64
N GLU A 273 -13.58 10.43 17.20
CA GLU A 273 -12.24 10.97 16.89
C GLU A 273 -11.92 10.85 15.40
N MET A 274 -12.29 9.72 14.77
CA MET A 274 -12.13 9.54 13.33
C MET A 274 -12.96 10.54 12.53
N ARG A 275 -14.22 10.79 12.93
CA ARG A 275 -15.10 11.77 12.29
C ARG A 275 -14.48 13.16 12.37
N GLU A 276 -14.06 13.60 13.55
CA GLU A 276 -13.42 14.90 13.75
C GLU A 276 -12.15 15.06 12.89
N ALA A 277 -11.27 14.06 12.89
CA ALA A 277 -10.05 14.09 12.10
C ALA A 277 -10.35 14.12 10.59
N VAL A 278 -11.22 13.24 10.10
CA VAL A 278 -11.59 13.20 8.67
C VAL A 278 -12.21 14.52 8.24
N MET A 279 -13.17 15.06 8.99
CA MET A 279 -13.83 16.32 8.66
C MET A 279 -12.86 17.51 8.67
N LYS A 280 -11.95 17.55 9.64
CA LYS A 280 -10.89 18.58 9.71
C LYS A 280 -10.02 18.58 8.46
N HIS A 281 -9.57 17.40 8.02
CA HIS A 281 -8.66 17.29 6.88
C HIS A 281 -9.38 17.34 5.52
N ALA A 282 -10.69 17.06 5.48
CA ALA A 282 -11.49 17.12 4.26
C ALA A 282 -11.72 18.55 3.73
N VAL A 283 -11.55 19.58 4.56
CA VAL A 283 -11.74 20.99 4.17
C VAL A 283 -10.89 21.37 2.96
N ASP A 284 -9.63 20.94 2.96
CA ASP A 284 -8.66 21.25 1.90
C ASP A 284 -8.36 20.04 0.99
N ALA A 285 -9.19 18.99 1.02
CA ALA A 285 -8.93 17.76 0.28
C ALA A 285 -9.60 17.76 -1.09
N ASP A 286 -8.88 17.27 -2.10
CA ASP A 286 -9.42 16.98 -3.42
C ASP A 286 -10.16 15.64 -3.45
N ALA A 287 -9.73 14.70 -2.59
CA ALA A 287 -10.42 13.43 -2.42
C ALA A 287 -10.42 12.92 -0.98
N VAL A 288 -11.48 12.20 -0.61
CA VAL A 288 -11.63 11.50 0.67
C VAL A 288 -12.01 10.04 0.41
N VAL A 289 -11.16 9.10 0.85
CA VAL A 289 -11.37 7.66 0.73
C VAL A 289 -11.75 7.06 2.09
N MET A 290 -13.01 6.71 2.25
CA MET A 290 -13.58 6.15 3.47
C MET A 290 -13.49 4.62 3.49
N SER A 291 -12.30 4.09 3.79
CA SER A 291 -12.03 2.63 3.82
C SER A 291 -11.94 2.04 5.23
N ALA A 292 -12.07 2.85 6.29
CA ALA A 292 -12.11 2.38 7.66
C ALA A 292 -13.39 1.59 7.97
N ALA A 293 -13.25 0.56 8.82
CA ALA A 293 -14.38 -0.16 9.41
C ALA A 293 -14.84 0.56 10.68
N VAL A 294 -15.64 1.60 10.50
CA VAL A 294 -16.20 2.41 11.58
C VAL A 294 -17.30 1.62 12.30
N ALA A 295 -17.28 1.59 13.64
CA ALA A 295 -18.32 0.94 14.42
C ALA A 295 -19.66 1.69 14.27
N ASP A 296 -20.72 0.99 13.87
CA ASP A 296 -22.07 1.59 13.73
C ASP A 296 -22.68 2.01 15.07
N PHE A 297 -22.23 1.41 16.18
CA PHE A 297 -22.74 1.62 17.52
C PHE A 297 -21.61 1.86 18.52
N ARG A 298 -21.90 2.65 19.55
CA ARG A 298 -21.04 2.89 20.72
C ARG A 298 -21.82 2.67 22.02
N PRO A 299 -21.16 2.38 23.15
CA PRO A 299 -21.83 2.32 24.46
C PRO A 299 -22.52 3.65 24.81
N ALA A 300 -23.73 3.59 25.36
CA ALA A 300 -24.49 4.78 25.76
C ALA A 300 -23.80 5.54 26.92
N SER A 301 -23.04 4.83 27.74
CA SER A 301 -22.22 5.38 28.82
C SER A 301 -20.92 4.59 28.92
N VAL A 302 -19.81 5.29 29.19
CA VAL A 302 -18.49 4.68 29.40
C VAL A 302 -18.19 4.65 30.89
N ALA A 303 -17.88 3.47 31.44
CA ALA A 303 -17.50 3.35 32.84
C ALA A 303 -16.11 3.96 33.09
N THR A 304 -15.95 4.72 34.18
CA THR A 304 -14.65 5.33 34.55
C THR A 304 -13.68 4.33 35.17
N SER A 305 -14.18 3.18 35.61
CA SER A 305 -13.39 2.08 36.17
C SER A 305 -13.74 0.75 35.51
N LYS A 306 -12.81 -0.20 35.53
CA LYS A 306 -13.01 -1.55 35.02
C LYS A 306 -14.28 -2.17 35.63
N ILE A 307 -15.20 -2.62 34.78
CA ILE A 307 -16.42 -3.30 35.22
C ILE A 307 -15.99 -4.61 35.91
N LYS A 308 -16.30 -4.73 37.21
CA LYS A 308 -15.91 -5.86 38.06
C LYS A 308 -16.94 -6.98 37.97
N LYS A 309 -16.43 -8.22 37.87
CA LYS A 309 -17.27 -9.42 37.88
C LYS A 309 -17.76 -9.71 39.31
N GLY A 310 -19.05 -9.97 39.47
CA GLY A 310 -19.72 -10.28 40.73
C GLY A 310 -19.96 -9.08 41.65
N ALA A 311 -19.80 -7.86 41.14
CA ALA A 311 -20.11 -6.66 41.91
C ALA A 311 -21.61 -6.32 41.82
N ALA A 312 -22.14 -5.64 42.84
CA ALA A 312 -23.56 -5.27 42.87
C ALA A 312 -23.96 -4.31 41.73
N ASP A 313 -22.97 -3.64 41.12
CA ASP A 313 -23.08 -2.73 39.98
C ASP A 313 -22.64 -3.37 38.65
N GLU A 314 -22.45 -4.69 38.59
CA GLU A 314 -22.22 -5.40 37.31
C GLU A 314 -23.49 -5.30 36.43
N PRO A 315 -23.40 -4.71 35.23
CA PRO A 315 -24.57 -4.56 34.37
C PRO A 315 -24.90 -5.86 33.63
N ASP A 316 -26.17 -6.28 33.64
CA ASP A 316 -26.67 -7.42 32.86
C ASP A 316 -26.66 -7.17 31.34
N SER A 317 -26.62 -5.91 30.91
CA SER A 317 -26.57 -5.52 29.50
C SER A 317 -25.79 -4.22 29.29
N ILE A 318 -25.24 -4.03 28.10
CA ILE A 318 -24.57 -2.80 27.68
C ILE A 318 -25.50 -2.08 26.70
N PRO A 319 -26.15 -0.96 27.08
CA PRO A 319 -26.96 -0.17 26.16
C PRO A 319 -26.07 0.48 25.11
N LEU A 320 -26.49 0.40 23.84
CA LEU A 320 -25.77 0.97 22.70
C LEU A 320 -26.55 2.13 22.09
N VAL A 321 -25.84 3.14 21.60
CA VAL A 321 -26.35 4.24 20.78
C VAL A 321 -25.64 4.24 19.44
N ARG A 322 -26.29 4.77 18.39
CA ARG A 322 -25.71 4.80 17.05
C ARG A 322 -24.60 5.85 16.96
N ASN A 323 -23.51 5.50 16.29
CA ASN A 323 -22.51 6.48 15.86
C ASN A 323 -23.02 7.29 14.65
N GLU A 324 -22.42 8.46 14.44
CA GLU A 324 -22.67 9.25 13.24
C GLU A 324 -22.05 8.58 12.01
N ASP A 325 -22.75 8.67 10.87
CA ASP A 325 -22.27 8.15 9.60
C ASP A 325 -21.32 9.17 8.95
N ILE A 326 -20.01 8.95 9.14
CA ILE A 326 -18.96 9.87 8.67
C ILE A 326 -19.05 10.13 7.16
N LEU A 327 -19.36 9.09 6.37
CA LEU A 327 -19.49 9.22 4.92
C LEU A 327 -20.68 10.11 4.53
N ALA A 328 -21.82 9.93 5.19
CA ALA A 328 -22.98 10.80 4.98
C ALA A 328 -22.71 12.24 5.46
N GLY A 329 -21.96 12.40 6.56
CA GLY A 329 -21.52 13.69 7.08
C GLY A 329 -20.64 14.45 6.09
N LEU A 330 -19.71 13.78 5.41
CA LEU A 330 -18.88 14.36 4.34
C LEU A 330 -19.72 14.82 3.15
N VAL A 331 -20.66 13.98 2.70
CA VAL A 331 -21.55 14.32 1.58
C VAL A 331 -22.43 15.52 1.93
N GLN A 332 -22.92 15.60 3.17
CA GLN A 332 -23.68 16.75 3.64
C GLN A 332 -22.80 18.01 3.74
N ALA A 333 -21.59 17.89 4.28
CA ALA A 333 -20.63 19.00 4.35
C ALA A 333 -20.28 19.55 2.96
N ARG A 334 -20.18 18.68 1.94
CA ARG A 334 -19.98 19.10 0.54
C ARG A 334 -21.16 19.90 0.00
N ARG A 335 -22.39 19.47 0.30
CA ARG A 335 -23.63 20.18 -0.09
C ARG A 335 -23.76 21.53 0.60
N ASP A 336 -23.36 21.61 1.85
CA ASP A 336 -23.42 22.83 2.66
C ASP A 336 -22.25 23.80 2.37
N GLY A 337 -21.29 23.40 1.53
CA GLY A 337 -20.12 24.20 1.16
C GLY A 337 -19.02 24.26 2.23
N ALA A 338 -19.05 23.37 3.22
CA ALA A 338 -18.02 23.26 4.26
C ALA A 338 -16.74 22.54 3.78
N ILE A 339 -16.86 21.73 2.72
CA ILE A 339 -15.73 21.19 1.95
C ILE A 339 -15.94 21.48 0.46
N GLY A 340 -14.89 21.37 -0.35
CA GLY A 340 -14.93 21.69 -1.78
C GLY A 340 -16.04 20.94 -2.53
N SER A 341 -16.78 21.64 -3.39
CA SER A 341 -17.84 21.00 -4.21
C SER A 341 -17.28 19.99 -5.21
N SER A 342 -16.00 20.10 -5.57
CA SER A 342 -15.25 19.18 -6.40
C SER A 342 -14.60 18.04 -5.64
N THR A 343 -14.64 18.02 -4.29
CA THR A 343 -14.02 16.96 -3.49
C THR A 343 -14.66 15.62 -3.83
N VAL A 344 -13.85 14.68 -4.33
CA VAL A 344 -14.28 13.32 -4.68
C VAL A 344 -14.36 12.46 -3.42
N ILE A 345 -15.51 11.85 -3.18
CA ILE A 345 -15.77 11.02 -2.00
C ILE A 345 -15.91 9.56 -2.43
N VAL A 346 -15.01 8.71 -1.93
CA VAL A 346 -15.01 7.27 -2.20
C VAL A 346 -15.45 6.51 -0.96
N GLY A 347 -16.54 5.75 -1.07
CA GLY A 347 -17.04 4.87 -0.01
C GLY A 347 -16.55 3.42 -0.17
N PHE A 348 -16.54 2.68 0.93
CA PHE A 348 -16.39 1.22 0.93
C PHE A 348 -17.65 0.56 1.50
N ALA A 349 -18.05 -0.56 0.91
CA ALA A 349 -19.14 -1.40 1.38
C ALA A 349 -18.74 -2.88 1.35
N ALA A 350 -19.16 -3.58 2.39
CA ALA A 350 -19.32 -5.02 2.36
C ALA A 350 -20.78 -5.33 1.99
N GLU A 351 -21.00 -6.20 1.03
CA GLU A 351 -22.34 -6.62 0.61
C GLU A 351 -22.41 -8.14 0.45
N THR A 352 -23.54 -8.71 0.86
CA THR A 352 -23.95 -10.10 0.64
C THR A 352 -25.15 -10.07 -0.31
N GLY A 353 -25.26 -11.02 -1.25
CA GLY A 353 -26.54 -11.20 -1.96
C GLY A 353 -27.60 -11.76 -1.02
N ASP A 354 -28.88 -11.46 -1.27
CA ASP A 354 -29.99 -12.03 -0.50
C ASP A 354 -31.20 -12.36 -1.38
N GLU A 355 -32.30 -12.76 -0.75
CA GLU A 355 -33.56 -13.14 -1.42
C GLU A 355 -34.18 -11.99 -2.24
N THR A 356 -33.81 -10.74 -1.96
CA THR A 356 -34.41 -9.53 -2.53
C THR A 356 -33.58 -8.92 -3.66
N GLY A 357 -32.32 -9.36 -3.86
CA GLY A 357 -31.47 -8.84 -4.92
C GLY A 357 -30.04 -9.39 -4.90
N GLY A 358 -29.35 -9.24 -6.03
CA GLY A 358 -27.92 -9.53 -6.11
C GLY A 358 -27.08 -8.44 -5.45
N VAL A 359 -25.80 -8.73 -5.22
CA VAL A 359 -24.85 -7.77 -4.61
C VAL A 359 -24.83 -6.42 -5.33
N LEU A 360 -24.86 -6.43 -6.67
CA LEU A 360 -24.85 -5.21 -7.48
C LEU A 360 -26.12 -4.35 -7.31
N ASP A 361 -27.29 -4.97 -7.13
CA ASP A 361 -28.55 -4.23 -6.97
C ASP A 361 -28.58 -3.48 -5.63
N HIS A 362 -28.11 -4.12 -4.57
CA HIS A 362 -27.95 -3.49 -3.27
C HIS A 362 -26.86 -2.43 -3.28
N ALA A 363 -25.73 -2.69 -3.94
CA ALA A 363 -24.63 -1.74 -4.09
C ALA A 363 -25.09 -0.44 -4.78
N ARG A 364 -25.83 -0.53 -5.89
CA ARG A 364 -26.41 0.63 -6.59
C ARG A 364 -27.31 1.45 -5.67
N THR A 365 -28.20 0.77 -4.94
CA THR A 365 -29.10 1.41 -3.98
C THR A 365 -28.32 2.10 -2.86
N LYS A 366 -27.27 1.45 -2.35
CA LYS A 366 -26.39 1.99 -1.30
C LYS A 366 -25.61 3.21 -1.80
N LEU A 367 -25.05 3.18 -3.02
CA LEU A 367 -24.36 4.31 -3.65
C LEU A 367 -25.30 5.52 -3.77
N ALA A 368 -26.48 5.34 -4.35
CA ALA A 368 -27.47 6.41 -4.53
C ALA A 368 -27.91 7.02 -3.20
N ARG A 369 -28.11 6.19 -2.16
CA ARG A 369 -28.48 6.65 -0.81
C ARG A 369 -27.34 7.40 -0.11
N LYS A 370 -26.10 6.91 -0.21
CA LYS A 370 -24.92 7.50 0.45
C LYS A 370 -24.51 8.81 -0.21
N GLY A 371 -24.64 8.93 -1.53
CA GLY A 371 -24.30 10.13 -2.29
C GLY A 371 -22.80 10.38 -2.45
N CYS A 372 -21.98 9.32 -2.32
CA CYS A 372 -20.56 9.34 -2.68
C CYS A 372 -20.39 9.19 -4.20
N ASP A 373 -19.21 9.54 -4.72
CA ASP A 373 -18.97 9.56 -6.17
C ASP A 373 -18.50 8.19 -6.67
N LEU A 374 -17.77 7.45 -5.83
CA LEU A 374 -17.37 6.07 -6.06
C LEU A 374 -17.76 5.20 -4.85
N LEU A 375 -18.14 3.95 -5.10
CA LEU A 375 -18.35 2.93 -4.07
C LEU A 375 -17.58 1.66 -4.43
N VAL A 376 -16.62 1.29 -3.58
CA VAL A 376 -15.91 0.02 -3.64
C VAL A 376 -16.72 -1.02 -2.87
N VAL A 377 -17.12 -2.09 -3.53
CA VAL A 377 -17.98 -3.14 -2.97
C VAL A 377 -17.20 -4.44 -2.92
N ASN A 378 -17.01 -4.95 -1.72
CA ASN A 378 -16.49 -6.30 -1.51
C ASN A 378 -17.67 -7.26 -1.35
N ALA A 379 -17.71 -8.32 -2.15
CA ALA A 379 -18.66 -9.40 -1.98
C ALA A 379 -18.23 -10.23 -0.75
N VAL A 380 -19.00 -10.17 0.33
CA VAL A 380 -18.74 -10.91 1.57
C VAL A 380 -19.75 -12.05 1.66
N GLY A 381 -19.32 -13.27 2.02
CA GLY A 381 -20.18 -14.47 2.10
C GLY A 381 -19.34 -15.75 2.29
N ASP A 382 -19.94 -16.80 2.87
CA ASP A 382 -19.33 -18.10 3.28
C ASP A 382 -17.85 -18.31 2.90
N GLY A 383 -16.94 -17.90 3.79
CA GLY A 383 -15.50 -18.12 3.67
C GLY A 383 -14.70 -17.06 2.90
N LYS A 384 -15.33 -15.97 2.43
CA LYS A 384 -14.68 -14.88 1.69
C LYS A 384 -14.69 -13.54 2.46
N ALA A 385 -13.57 -12.82 2.37
CA ALA A 385 -13.36 -11.39 2.63
C ALA A 385 -13.00 -10.86 4.04
N PHE A 386 -13.03 -11.64 5.13
CA PHE A 386 -12.37 -11.23 6.38
C PHE A 386 -11.10 -12.06 6.60
N GLU A 387 -9.96 -11.37 6.73
CA GLU A 387 -8.61 -11.96 6.91
C GLU A 387 -8.01 -12.70 5.70
N VAL A 388 -8.63 -12.65 4.52
CA VAL A 388 -8.04 -13.15 3.26
C VAL A 388 -7.29 -12.05 2.47
N ASP A 389 -6.30 -12.45 1.68
CA ASP A 389 -5.45 -11.55 0.88
C ASP A 389 -5.92 -11.39 -0.58
N HIS A 390 -6.96 -12.13 -1.01
CA HIS A 390 -7.64 -11.96 -2.31
C HIS A 390 -9.00 -11.28 -2.14
N ASN A 391 -9.21 -10.17 -2.84
CA ASN A 391 -10.49 -9.46 -2.87
C ASN A 391 -11.08 -9.51 -4.28
N ASP A 392 -12.26 -10.11 -4.41
CA ASP A 392 -13.11 -9.99 -5.58
C ASP A 392 -14.15 -8.91 -5.25
N GLY A 393 -14.46 -8.01 -6.19
CA GLY A 393 -15.39 -6.91 -5.89
C GLY A 393 -15.87 -6.14 -7.09
N TRP A 394 -16.56 -5.05 -6.83
CA TRP A 394 -17.03 -4.10 -7.84
C TRP A 394 -16.66 -2.68 -7.45
N LEU A 395 -16.40 -1.87 -8.47
CA LEU A 395 -16.28 -0.43 -8.35
C LEU A 395 -17.45 0.21 -9.10
N LEU A 396 -18.27 0.96 -8.37
CA LEU A 396 -19.43 1.64 -8.93
C LEU A 396 -19.20 3.16 -8.89
N GLY A 397 -19.49 3.84 -10.00
CA GLY A 397 -19.47 5.28 -10.11
C GLY A 397 -20.87 5.89 -10.09
N SER A 398 -20.96 7.10 -9.54
CA SER A 398 -22.21 7.89 -9.52
C SER A 398 -22.72 8.27 -10.92
N ASP A 399 -21.86 8.18 -11.94
CA ASP A 399 -22.18 8.33 -13.36
C ASP A 399 -22.81 7.06 -13.99
N GLY A 400 -22.97 5.99 -13.21
CA GLY A 400 -23.49 4.70 -13.66
C GLY A 400 -22.42 3.73 -14.16
N THR A 401 -21.13 4.09 -14.08
CA THR A 401 -20.05 3.15 -14.40
C THR A 401 -20.00 2.00 -13.41
N GLU A 402 -19.77 0.79 -13.92
CA GLU A 402 -19.65 -0.42 -13.11
C GLU A 402 -18.48 -1.25 -13.64
N THR A 403 -17.47 -1.45 -12.79
CA THR A 403 -16.26 -2.21 -13.14
C THR A 403 -16.10 -3.36 -12.17
N ALA A 404 -16.01 -4.59 -12.70
CA ALA A 404 -15.61 -5.73 -11.89
C ALA A 404 -14.13 -5.61 -11.52
N ILE A 405 -13.81 -5.82 -10.25
CA ILE A 405 -12.44 -5.91 -9.75
C ILE A 405 -12.10 -7.40 -9.70
N GLU A 406 -11.21 -7.80 -10.61
CA GLU A 406 -10.70 -9.17 -10.64
C GLU A 406 -9.96 -9.52 -9.33
N PRO A 407 -9.96 -10.81 -8.94
CA PRO A 407 -9.22 -11.28 -7.78
C PRO A 407 -7.75 -10.88 -7.88
N GLY A 408 -7.23 -10.23 -6.84
CA GLY A 408 -5.85 -9.78 -6.81
C GLY A 408 -5.39 -9.35 -5.43
N SER A 409 -4.15 -8.88 -5.36
CA SER A 409 -3.61 -8.32 -4.13
C SER A 409 -4.37 -7.04 -3.71
N LYS A 410 -4.31 -6.70 -2.43
CA LYS A 410 -4.85 -5.43 -1.91
C LYS A 410 -4.22 -4.20 -2.59
N SER A 411 -2.96 -4.32 -2.99
CA SER A 411 -2.25 -3.31 -3.79
C SER A 411 -2.85 -3.17 -5.18
N LEU A 412 -3.21 -4.28 -5.84
CA LEU A 412 -3.86 -4.24 -7.15
C LEU A 412 -5.23 -3.57 -7.05
N MET A 413 -6.04 -3.96 -6.06
CA MET A 413 -7.32 -3.29 -5.78
C MET A 413 -7.12 -1.80 -5.51
N ALA A 414 -6.14 -1.42 -4.69
CA ALA A 414 -5.82 -0.02 -4.44
C ALA A 414 -5.49 0.74 -5.73
N SER A 415 -4.74 0.12 -6.66
CA SER A 415 -4.43 0.75 -7.95
C SER A 415 -5.69 1.03 -8.77
N ARG A 416 -6.65 0.10 -8.80
CA ARG A 416 -7.91 0.26 -9.53
C ARG A 416 -8.80 1.35 -8.93
N VAL A 417 -8.86 1.42 -7.60
CA VAL A 417 -9.58 2.49 -6.90
C VAL A 417 -8.98 3.84 -7.22
N LEU A 418 -7.65 3.95 -7.21
CA LEU A 418 -6.96 5.20 -7.50
C LEU A 418 -7.04 5.61 -8.98
N ASP A 419 -7.12 4.66 -9.92
CA ASP A 419 -7.38 4.98 -11.34
C ASP A 419 -8.73 5.66 -11.53
N ALA A 420 -9.78 5.11 -10.93
CA ALA A 420 -11.10 5.69 -11.01
C ALA A 420 -11.18 7.03 -10.28
N LEU A 421 -10.51 7.14 -9.12
CA LEU A 421 -10.42 8.39 -8.38
C LEU A 421 -9.73 9.47 -9.22
N ALA A 422 -8.58 9.16 -9.82
CA ALA A 422 -7.83 10.09 -10.67
C ALA A 422 -8.67 10.57 -11.87
N GLY A 423 -9.46 9.68 -12.48
CA GLY A 423 -10.37 10.04 -13.58
C GLY A 423 -11.49 11.01 -13.22
N LEU A 424 -11.78 11.19 -11.93
CA LEU A 424 -12.78 12.15 -11.43
C LEU A 424 -12.16 13.46 -10.92
N LEU A 425 -10.84 13.49 -10.71
CA LEU A 425 -10.14 14.71 -10.31
C LEU A 425 -10.01 15.63 -11.53
N VAL A 426 -10.25 16.93 -11.29
CA VAL A 426 -10.05 17.95 -12.32
C VAL A 426 -8.55 18.24 -12.41
N PRO A 427 -7.92 18.18 -13.60
CA PRO A 427 -6.55 18.65 -13.76
C PRO A 427 -6.45 20.14 -13.40
N GLU A 428 -5.42 20.54 -12.66
CA GLU A 428 -5.12 21.97 -12.43
C GLU A 428 -4.85 22.74 -13.74
#